data_AF-A0A316KYK8-F1
#
_entry.id   AF-A0A316KYK8-F1
#
_cell.length_a   1.000
_cell.length_b   1.000
_cell.length_c   1.000
_cell.angle_alpha   90.00
_cell.angle_beta   90.00
_cell.angle_gamma   90.00
#
_symmetry.space_group_name_H-M   'P 1'
#
loop_
_entity.id
_entity.type
_entity.pdbx_description
1 polymer ?
#
loop_
_entity_poly.entity_id
_entity_poly.type
_entity_poly.pdbx_seq_one_letter_code
_entity_poly.pdbx_strand_id
1 'polypeptide(L)'
;MPFQRKVKSNFPLDGQQAFVTADGLDDFIKILEKDFYAEVKVQCHYHTSTEKTDLILDLYCNFGLTESLHHFNKGNWGGFACDLEGAKGISSFDAAFQKLSKVNKNAIDIAELSLHFRDTSIIVSRISDYSIPQQLAAIIFKTSAHFVYLTKGLTEMPYEIFVPVFEDHTRSVLTLEKNNKSYFDYWGLYFDDDLQHDVIVYNLKTKQLRKEDFFLLD
;
A
#
# COMPACT_ATOMS: atom_id res chain seq x y z
N MET A 1 44.63 -25.84 -40.40
CA MET A 1 43.41 -26.06 -39.58
C MET A 1 43.25 -24.88 -38.64
N PRO A 2 42.21 -24.03 -38.78
CA PRO A 2 41.85 -23.06 -37.76
C PRO A 2 40.55 -23.47 -37.05
N PHE A 3 40.58 -23.41 -35.72
CA PHE A 3 39.42 -23.62 -34.86
C PHE A 3 38.40 -22.49 -35.05
N GLN A 4 37.19 -22.82 -35.53
CA GLN A 4 36.05 -21.90 -35.50
C GLN A 4 35.37 -21.96 -34.12
N ARG A 5 35.39 -20.83 -33.42
CA ARG A 5 34.57 -20.54 -32.24
C ARG A 5 33.09 -20.53 -32.66
N LYS A 6 32.29 -21.49 -32.18
CA LYS A 6 30.83 -21.38 -32.21
C LYS A 6 30.40 -20.49 -31.04
N VAL A 7 30.19 -19.20 -31.31
CA VAL A 7 29.34 -18.36 -30.47
C VAL A 7 27.90 -18.74 -30.78
N LYS A 8 27.23 -19.43 -29.86
CA LYS A 8 25.77 -19.49 -29.83
C LYS A 8 25.33 -18.67 -28.62
N SER A 9 25.08 -17.39 -28.84
CA SER A 9 24.15 -16.64 -28.01
C SER A 9 22.94 -16.31 -28.88
N ASN A 10 21.76 -16.55 -28.32
CA ASN A 10 20.61 -15.65 -28.33
C ASN A 10 19.37 -16.54 -28.16
N PHE A 11 19.15 -16.94 -26.91
CA PHE A 11 17.80 -17.20 -26.41
C PHE A 11 17.00 -15.89 -26.50
N PRO A 12 15.70 -15.95 -26.78
CA PRO A 12 14.87 -14.76 -26.85
C PRO A 12 14.78 -14.12 -25.46
N LEU A 13 15.21 -12.87 -25.35
CA LEU A 13 14.99 -12.02 -24.19
C LEU A 13 13.52 -11.60 -24.21
N ASP A 14 12.67 -12.46 -23.66
CA ASP A 14 11.32 -12.11 -23.26
C ASP A 14 11.29 -12.07 -21.73
N GLY A 15 11.06 -10.89 -21.16
CA GLY A 15 10.60 -10.73 -19.78
C GLY A 15 11.58 -10.91 -18.61
N GLN A 16 12.80 -10.35 -18.63
CA GLN A 16 13.65 -10.32 -17.41
C GLN A 16 14.05 -8.90 -16.98
N GLN A 17 13.45 -8.50 -15.85
CA GLN A 17 13.86 -7.52 -14.84
C GLN A 17 15.09 -6.68 -15.19
N ALA A 18 14.85 -5.48 -15.72
CA ALA A 18 15.79 -4.40 -15.45
C ALA A 18 15.66 -4.08 -13.95
N PHE A 19 16.66 -4.48 -13.14
CA PHE A 19 16.85 -3.91 -11.82
C PHE A 19 17.20 -2.43 -12.02
N VAL A 20 16.18 -1.61 -12.24
CA VAL A 20 16.34 -0.15 -12.22
C VAL A 20 16.50 0.20 -10.75
N THR A 21 17.76 0.32 -10.33
CA THR A 21 18.08 0.85 -9.01
C THR A 21 17.67 2.32 -9.00
N ALA A 22 16.60 2.63 -8.27
CA ALA A 22 16.19 4.01 -8.05
C ALA A 22 17.26 4.73 -7.20
N ASP A 23 17.75 5.86 -7.67
CA ASP A 23 18.78 6.62 -6.96
C ASP A 23 18.22 7.13 -5.63
N GLY A 24 18.91 6.83 -4.52
CA GLY A 24 18.48 7.23 -3.18
C GLY A 24 17.45 6.31 -2.52
N LEU A 25 17.17 5.13 -3.10
CA LEU A 25 16.24 4.15 -2.53
C LEU A 25 16.71 3.62 -1.16
N ASP A 26 18.02 3.37 -0.99
CA ASP A 26 18.56 2.88 0.28
C ASP A 26 18.36 3.87 1.44
N ASP A 27 18.47 5.17 1.17
CA ASP A 27 18.22 6.21 2.16
C ASP A 27 16.72 6.26 2.52
N PHE A 28 15.86 6.12 1.53
CA PHE A 28 14.41 6.05 1.73
C PHE A 28 14.04 4.85 2.60
N ILE A 29 14.58 3.66 2.29
CA ILE A 29 14.38 2.43 3.06
C ILE A 29 14.80 2.62 4.52
N LYS A 30 16.00 3.16 4.78
CA LYS A 30 16.49 3.38 6.16
C LYS A 30 15.58 4.31 6.97
N ILE A 31 14.99 5.32 6.33
CA ILE A 31 14.03 6.21 7.00
C ILE A 31 12.76 5.43 7.35
N LEU A 32 12.22 4.62 6.43
CA LEU A 32 11.05 3.79 6.68
C LEU A 32 11.29 2.77 7.80
N GLU A 33 12.40 2.05 7.77
CA GLU A 33 12.75 1.07 8.81
C GLU A 33 12.81 1.71 10.19
N LYS A 34 13.40 2.90 10.28
CA LYS A 34 13.50 3.67 11.52
C LYS A 34 12.14 4.17 12.00
N ASP A 35 11.34 4.76 11.12
CA ASP A 35 10.09 5.43 11.51
C ASP A 35 8.97 4.43 11.83
N PHE A 36 8.95 3.29 11.13
CA PHE A 36 7.95 2.24 11.31
C PHE A 36 8.42 1.11 12.22
N TYR A 37 9.68 1.09 12.65
CA TYR A 37 10.28 -0.04 13.39
C TYR A 37 10.02 -1.38 12.67
N ALA A 38 10.28 -1.38 11.36
CA ALA A 38 9.91 -2.46 10.45
C ALA A 38 11.10 -2.87 9.56
N GLU A 39 11.08 -4.11 9.07
CA GLU A 39 11.91 -4.52 7.93
C GLU A 39 11.18 -4.14 6.64
N VAL A 40 11.86 -3.48 5.71
CA VAL A 40 11.25 -3.00 4.46
C VAL A 40 11.75 -3.84 3.28
N LYS A 41 10.82 -4.40 2.51
CA LYS A 41 11.11 -5.00 1.20
C LYS A 41 10.52 -4.12 0.11
N VAL A 42 11.29 -3.94 -0.96
CA VAL A 42 10.90 -3.09 -2.08
C VAL A 42 11.01 -3.89 -3.37
N GLN A 43 9.96 -3.84 -4.17
CA GLN A 43 9.98 -4.32 -5.55
C GLN A 43 9.77 -3.13 -6.49
N CYS A 44 10.55 -3.09 -7.57
CA CYS A 44 10.47 -2.04 -8.57
C CYS A 44 9.96 -2.62 -9.88
N HIS A 45 8.87 -2.07 -10.41
CA HIS A 45 8.35 -2.40 -11.73
C HIS A 45 8.55 -1.21 -12.67
N TYR A 46 9.46 -1.39 -13.64
CA TYR A 46 9.71 -0.36 -14.64
C TYR A 46 8.79 -0.54 -15.85
N HIS A 47 8.04 0.51 -16.17
CA HIS A 47 7.15 0.54 -17.32
C HIS A 47 7.82 1.27 -18.48
N THR A 48 8.27 0.51 -19.48
CA THR A 48 8.95 1.06 -20.67
C THR A 48 8.07 2.00 -21.49
N SER A 49 6.74 1.82 -21.46
CA SER A 49 5.79 2.64 -22.23
C SER A 49 5.57 4.04 -21.65
N THR A 50 5.66 4.19 -20.33
CA THR A 50 5.41 5.45 -19.61
C THR A 50 6.69 6.09 -19.07
N GLU A 51 7.82 5.40 -19.19
CA GLU A 51 9.10 5.74 -18.54
C GLU A 51 8.97 5.96 -17.03
N LYS A 52 7.95 5.35 -16.40
CA LYS A 52 7.70 5.41 -14.96
C LYS A 52 8.13 4.11 -14.27
N THR A 53 8.54 4.24 -13.02
CA THR A 53 8.83 3.12 -12.11
C THR A 53 7.79 3.10 -11.01
N ASP A 54 7.10 1.98 -10.88
CA ASP A 54 6.17 1.73 -9.80
C ASP A 54 6.88 0.95 -8.69
N LEU A 55 6.74 1.41 -7.45
CA LEU A 55 7.26 0.74 -6.26
C LEU A 55 6.15 -0.04 -5.56
N ILE A 56 6.45 -1.27 -5.16
CA ILE A 56 5.67 -2.06 -4.22
C ILE A 56 6.49 -2.15 -2.94
N LEU A 57 5.90 -1.71 -1.83
CA LEU A 57 6.57 -1.60 -0.54
C LEU A 57 5.90 -2.53 0.47
N ASP A 58 6.66 -3.49 1.01
CA ASP A 58 6.21 -4.35 2.10
C ASP A 58 6.97 -4.00 3.38
N LEU A 59 6.27 -3.54 4.42
CA LEU A 59 6.82 -3.19 5.72
C LEU A 59 6.39 -4.23 6.74
N TYR A 60 7.35 -4.99 7.26
CA TYR A 60 7.13 -5.99 8.31
C TYR A 60 7.41 -5.39 9.68
N CYS A 61 6.35 -4.92 10.33
CA CYS A 61 6.39 -4.33 11.65
C CYS A 61 6.63 -5.40 12.73
N ASN A 62 7.37 -5.04 13.78
CA ASN A 62 7.70 -5.97 14.86
C ASN A 62 6.65 -6.05 15.98
N PHE A 63 5.45 -5.48 15.81
CA PHE A 63 4.35 -5.44 16.79
C PHE A 63 2.99 -5.72 16.13
N GLY A 64 1.96 -5.92 16.96
CA GLY A 64 0.57 -6.05 16.49
C GLY A 64 -0.07 -4.70 16.18
N LEU A 65 -1.14 -4.69 15.39
CA LEU A 65 -1.82 -3.48 14.93
C LEU A 65 -2.30 -2.61 16.10
N THR A 66 -2.87 -3.21 17.16
CA THR A 66 -3.34 -2.45 18.33
C THR A 66 -2.21 -1.69 19.02
N GLU A 67 -1.03 -2.31 19.14
CA GLU A 67 0.15 -1.68 19.71
C GLU A 67 0.64 -0.54 18.81
N SER A 68 0.69 -0.75 17.48
CA SER A 68 1.04 0.30 16.52
C SER A 68 0.11 1.51 16.61
N LEU A 69 -1.21 1.28 16.70
CA LEU A 69 -2.20 2.34 16.80
C LEU A 69 -2.07 3.12 18.12
N HIS A 70 -1.70 2.45 19.21
CA HIS A 70 -1.37 3.13 20.47
C HIS A 70 -0.14 4.02 20.35
N HIS A 71 0.94 3.55 19.70
CA HIS A 71 2.13 4.36 19.45
C HIS A 71 1.86 5.49 18.46
N PHE A 72 1.03 5.26 17.44
CA PHE A 72 0.57 6.27 16.50
C PHE A 72 -0.17 7.40 17.21
N ASN A 73 -1.16 7.07 18.05
CA ASN A 73 -1.94 8.07 18.79
C ASN A 73 -1.08 8.88 19.78
N LYS A 74 0.07 8.34 20.20
CA LYS A 74 1.07 9.04 21.03
C LYS A 74 2.09 9.85 20.23
N GLY A 75 2.08 9.78 18.90
CA GLY A 75 3.02 10.46 18.01
C GLY A 75 4.41 9.81 17.93
N ASN A 76 4.56 8.55 18.38
CA ASN A 76 5.86 7.87 18.49
C ASN A 76 6.11 6.84 17.37
N TRP A 77 5.21 6.72 16.39
CA TRP A 77 5.29 5.70 15.34
C TRP A 77 4.85 6.24 13.98
N GLY A 78 5.54 5.77 12.92
CA GLY A 78 5.23 6.03 11.52
C GLY A 78 5.70 7.39 10.98
N GLY A 79 6.45 8.16 11.80
CA GLY A 79 7.02 9.44 11.38
C GLY A 79 5.95 10.48 10.98
N PHE A 80 4.72 10.32 11.47
CA PHE A 80 3.63 11.23 11.15
C PHE A 80 3.73 12.50 12.02
N ALA A 81 3.67 13.68 11.39
CA ALA A 81 3.57 14.94 12.10
C ALA A 81 2.14 15.09 12.64
N CYS A 82 1.88 14.51 13.81
CA CYS A 82 0.63 14.73 14.53
C CYS A 82 0.78 15.95 15.44
N ASP A 83 0.62 17.15 14.87
CA ASP A 83 0.36 18.32 15.70
C ASP A 83 -1.10 18.27 16.14
N LEU A 84 -1.34 18.30 17.46
CA LEU A 84 -2.66 18.32 18.11
C LEU A 84 -3.55 19.52 17.70
N GLU A 85 -3.09 20.38 16.79
CA GLU A 85 -3.76 21.62 16.37
C GLU A 85 -3.83 21.78 14.84
N GLY A 86 -4.04 20.69 14.09
CA GLY A 86 -4.53 20.79 12.70
C GLY A 86 -3.56 21.42 11.68
N ALA A 87 -2.30 21.66 12.05
CA ALA A 87 -1.25 21.94 11.07
C ALA A 87 -0.94 20.64 10.32
N LYS A 88 -1.23 20.63 9.00
CA LYS A 88 -0.80 19.58 8.07
C LYS A 88 0.73 19.63 7.93
N GLY A 89 1.45 19.13 8.92
CA GLY A 89 2.87 18.85 8.79
C GLY A 89 3.08 17.78 7.72
N ILE A 90 4.09 17.97 6.87
CA ILE A 90 4.57 16.92 5.96
C ILE A 90 5.11 15.78 6.84
N SER A 91 4.56 14.58 6.70
CA SER A 91 5.08 13.41 7.45
C SER A 91 6.51 13.09 7.00
N SER A 92 7.29 12.46 7.87
CA SER A 92 8.63 11.97 7.52
C SER A 92 8.59 11.03 6.32
N PHE A 93 7.55 10.17 6.23
CA PHE A 93 7.26 9.34 5.07
C PHE A 93 7.10 10.18 3.79
N ASP A 94 6.21 11.18 3.82
CA ASP A 94 5.93 12.05 2.69
C ASP A 94 7.19 12.83 2.27
N ALA A 95 7.93 13.39 3.22
CA ALA A 95 9.19 14.09 2.97
C ALA A 95 10.26 13.19 2.35
N ALA A 96 10.42 11.96 2.88
CA ALA A 96 11.38 10.99 2.37
C ALA A 96 11.02 10.56 0.94
N PHE A 97 9.73 10.34 0.67
CA PHE A 97 9.26 9.99 -0.67
C PHE A 97 9.42 11.16 -1.65
N GLN A 98 9.14 12.40 -1.25
CA GLN A 98 9.40 13.58 -2.09
C GLN A 98 10.89 13.69 -2.46
N LYS A 99 11.79 13.40 -1.51
CA LYS A 99 13.23 13.41 -1.77
C LYS A 99 13.57 12.34 -2.83
N LEU A 100 13.09 11.11 -2.66
CA LEU A 100 13.29 10.02 -3.62
C LEU A 100 12.76 10.37 -5.01
N SER A 101 11.52 10.87 -5.07
CA SER A 101 10.87 11.25 -6.32
C SER A 101 11.63 12.36 -7.04
N LYS A 102 12.09 13.40 -6.31
CA LYS A 102 12.88 14.51 -6.88
C LYS A 102 14.22 14.04 -7.47
N VAL A 103 14.94 13.14 -6.80
CA VAL A 103 16.20 12.60 -7.31
C VAL A 103 15.97 11.85 -8.63
N ASN A 104 14.84 11.18 -8.76
CA ASN A 104 14.46 10.39 -9.94
C ASN A 104 13.53 11.16 -10.90
N LYS A 105 13.57 12.51 -10.89
CA LYS A 105 12.82 13.39 -11.82
C LYS A 105 11.30 13.16 -11.84
N ASN A 106 10.73 12.75 -10.71
CA ASN A 106 9.32 12.38 -10.53
C ASN A 106 8.86 11.22 -11.43
N ALA A 107 9.78 10.35 -11.85
CA ALA A 107 9.47 9.14 -12.61
C ALA A 107 9.09 7.96 -11.71
N ILE A 108 9.04 8.15 -10.39
CA ILE A 108 8.77 7.09 -9.41
C ILE A 108 7.49 7.39 -8.65
N ASP A 109 6.64 6.37 -8.52
CA ASP A 109 5.43 6.39 -7.70
C ASP A 109 5.27 5.09 -6.91
N ILE A 110 4.44 5.08 -5.86
CA ILE A 110 4.13 3.87 -5.09
C ILE A 110 2.83 3.29 -5.65
N ALA A 111 2.88 2.08 -6.19
CA ALA A 111 1.70 1.37 -6.66
C ALA A 111 0.95 0.69 -5.51
N GLU A 112 1.69 0.13 -4.54
CA GLU A 112 1.12 -0.56 -3.39
C GLU A 112 2.03 -0.42 -2.17
N LEU A 113 1.41 -0.30 -1.00
CA LEU A 113 2.07 -0.31 0.30
C LEU A 113 1.37 -1.31 1.22
N SER A 114 2.09 -2.31 1.66
CA SER A 114 1.63 -3.33 2.61
C SER A 114 2.29 -3.11 3.97
N LEU A 115 1.48 -2.90 5.00
CA LEU A 115 1.92 -2.85 6.40
C LEU A 115 1.55 -4.17 7.06
N HIS A 116 2.53 -5.05 7.24
CA HIS A 116 2.35 -6.32 7.92
C HIS A 116 2.63 -6.17 9.40
N PHE A 117 1.59 -6.28 10.22
CA PHE A 117 1.69 -6.41 11.66
C PHE A 117 1.69 -7.90 12.04
N ARG A 118 1.93 -8.22 13.31
CA ARG A 118 1.93 -9.62 13.78
C ARG A 118 0.57 -10.33 13.64
N ASP A 119 -0.51 -9.57 13.69
CA ASP A 119 -1.90 -10.04 13.78
C ASP A 119 -2.76 -9.66 12.56
N THR A 120 -2.39 -8.60 11.84
CA THR A 120 -3.15 -8.06 10.70
C THR A 120 -2.21 -7.48 9.66
N SER A 121 -2.59 -7.52 8.39
CA SER A 121 -1.95 -6.74 7.32
C SER A 121 -2.87 -5.63 6.83
N ILE A 122 -2.33 -4.45 6.56
CA ILE A 122 -3.05 -3.36 5.88
C ILE A 122 -2.42 -3.14 4.51
N ILE A 123 -3.17 -3.40 3.45
CA ILE A 123 -2.73 -3.26 2.06
C ILE A 123 -3.36 -2.01 1.48
N VAL A 124 -2.53 -1.07 1.03
CA VAL A 124 -2.96 0.20 0.45
C VAL A 124 -2.60 0.24 -1.03
N SER A 125 -3.62 0.25 -1.89
CA SER A 125 -3.48 0.31 -3.35
C SER A 125 -3.59 1.73 -3.89
N ARG A 126 -2.75 2.10 -4.86
CA ARG A 126 -2.76 3.42 -5.48
C ARG A 126 -4.08 3.73 -6.18
N ILE A 127 -4.64 4.90 -5.88
CA ILE A 127 -5.87 5.40 -6.54
C ILE A 127 -5.61 6.52 -7.56
N SER A 128 -4.51 7.24 -7.40
CA SER A 128 -3.98 8.25 -8.33
C SER A 128 -2.49 8.46 -8.08
N ASP A 129 -1.80 9.15 -8.98
CA ASP A 129 -0.40 9.55 -8.79
C ASP A 129 -0.21 10.21 -7.41
N TYR A 130 0.83 9.80 -6.68
CA TYR A 130 1.19 10.36 -5.36
C TYR A 130 0.16 10.16 -4.24
N SER A 131 -0.88 9.34 -4.47
CA SER A 131 -1.98 9.21 -3.52
C SER A 131 -1.60 8.51 -2.21
N ILE A 132 -0.73 7.50 -2.25
CA ILE A 132 -0.29 6.76 -1.04
C ILE A 132 0.52 7.67 -0.10
N PRO A 133 1.62 8.32 -0.54
CA PRO A 133 2.39 9.22 0.33
C PRO A 133 1.55 10.32 0.98
N GLN A 134 0.61 10.89 0.21
CA GLN A 134 -0.22 11.97 0.69
C GLN A 134 -1.26 11.53 1.73
N GLN A 135 -1.80 10.31 1.61
CA GLN A 135 -2.99 9.88 2.37
C GLN A 135 -2.68 8.85 3.46
N LEU A 136 -1.47 8.28 3.50
CA LEU A 136 -1.11 7.21 4.45
C LEU A 136 -1.43 7.57 5.90
N ALA A 137 -1.04 8.76 6.36
CA ALA A 137 -1.33 9.23 7.71
C ALA A 137 -2.84 9.24 8.03
N ALA A 138 -3.65 9.68 7.06
CA ALA A 138 -5.10 9.70 7.21
C ALA A 138 -5.72 8.30 7.19
N ILE A 139 -5.15 7.37 6.42
CA ILE A 139 -5.57 5.95 6.42
C ILE A 139 -5.28 5.31 7.78
N ILE A 140 -4.09 5.50 8.34
CA ILE A 140 -3.76 4.99 9.68
C ILE A 140 -4.66 5.61 10.74
N PHE A 141 -4.90 6.93 10.68
CA PHE A 141 -5.82 7.61 11.58
C PHE A 141 -7.24 7.03 11.48
N LYS A 142 -7.74 6.78 10.26
CA LYS A 142 -9.05 6.15 10.06
C LYS A 142 -9.09 4.72 10.56
N THR A 143 -8.00 3.96 10.43
CA THR A 143 -7.88 2.63 11.02
C THR A 143 -8.04 2.70 12.54
N SER A 144 -7.34 3.63 13.20
CA SER A 144 -7.47 3.90 14.65
C SER A 144 -8.91 4.26 15.03
N ALA A 145 -9.51 5.23 14.32
CA ALA A 145 -10.85 5.74 14.63
C ALA A 145 -11.98 4.73 14.39
N HIS A 146 -11.77 3.77 13.47
CA HIS A 146 -12.76 2.75 13.11
C HIS A 146 -12.43 1.37 13.70
N PHE A 147 -11.35 1.23 14.48
CA PHE A 147 -10.80 -0.03 14.96
C PHE A 147 -11.85 -0.98 15.57
N VAL A 148 -12.73 -0.47 16.43
CA VAL A 148 -13.81 -1.26 17.06
C VAL A 148 -14.76 -1.87 16.01
N TYR A 149 -15.06 -1.15 14.94
CA TYR A 149 -15.96 -1.63 13.88
C TYR A 149 -15.25 -2.61 12.94
N LEU A 150 -13.97 -2.33 12.63
CA LEU A 150 -13.13 -3.22 11.81
C LEU A 150 -12.95 -4.60 12.46
N THR A 151 -13.05 -4.66 13.78
CA THR A 151 -12.89 -5.88 14.58
C THR A 151 -14.21 -6.53 15.02
N LYS A 152 -15.31 -6.27 14.30
CA LYS A 152 -16.68 -6.75 14.62
C LYS A 152 -17.10 -6.45 16.08
N GLY A 153 -16.62 -5.35 16.66
CA GLY A 153 -16.85 -5.02 18.07
C GLY A 153 -15.80 -5.60 19.02
N LEU A 154 -14.54 -5.71 18.58
CA LEU A 154 -13.40 -6.33 19.27
C LEU A 154 -13.55 -7.85 19.49
N THR A 155 -14.52 -8.49 18.84
CA THR A 155 -14.73 -9.94 18.96
C THR A 155 -13.81 -10.73 18.04
N GLU A 156 -13.40 -10.13 16.93
CA GLU A 156 -12.67 -10.84 15.87
C GLU A 156 -11.77 -9.85 15.12
N MET A 157 -10.50 -10.19 14.95
CA MET A 157 -9.53 -9.35 14.23
C MET A 157 -9.46 -9.79 12.78
N PRO A 158 -9.56 -8.88 11.79
CA PRO A 158 -9.28 -9.24 10.41
C PRO A 158 -7.79 -9.56 10.27
N TYR A 159 -7.46 -10.64 9.56
CA TYR A 159 -6.05 -10.92 9.24
C TYR A 159 -5.54 -9.98 8.14
N GLU A 160 -6.44 -9.42 7.33
CA GLU A 160 -6.09 -8.46 6.28
C GLU A 160 -7.17 -7.37 6.09
N ILE A 161 -6.70 -6.14 5.87
CA ILE A 161 -7.51 -4.95 5.57
C ILE A 161 -7.01 -4.37 4.24
N PHE A 162 -7.87 -4.34 3.23
CA PHE A 162 -7.55 -3.82 1.90
C PHE A 162 -8.18 -2.43 1.67
N VAL A 163 -7.34 -1.46 1.29
CA VAL A 163 -7.69 -0.03 1.22
C VAL A 163 -7.28 0.57 -0.14
N PRO A 164 -8.22 1.03 -0.97
CA PRO A 164 -9.68 0.89 -0.91
C PRO A 164 -10.19 -0.29 -1.75
N VAL A 165 -11.45 -0.64 -1.54
CA VAL A 165 -12.23 -1.47 -2.46
C VAL A 165 -13.16 -0.57 -3.28
N PHE A 166 -13.30 -0.86 -4.56
CA PHE A 166 -14.21 -0.14 -5.45
C PHE A 166 -15.39 -1.04 -5.81
N GLU A 167 -16.62 -0.50 -5.77
CA GLU A 167 -17.77 -1.17 -6.35
C GLU A 167 -17.59 -1.21 -7.88
N ASP A 168 -17.54 -2.40 -8.46
CA ASP A 168 -17.41 -2.55 -9.91
C ASP A 168 -18.77 -2.35 -10.57
N HIS A 169 -19.12 -1.10 -10.89
CA HIS A 169 -20.28 -0.79 -11.73
C HIS A 169 -19.96 -1.11 -13.20
N THR A 170 -19.78 -2.38 -13.55
CA THR A 170 -19.68 -2.80 -14.95
C THR A 170 -21.05 -2.71 -15.64
N ARG A 171 -21.39 -1.50 -16.12
CA ARG A 171 -22.25 -1.22 -17.31
C ARG A 171 -22.42 0.28 -17.56
N SER A 172 -21.30 0.99 -17.73
CA SER A 172 -21.28 2.24 -18.53
C SER A 172 -19.87 2.49 -19.03
N VAL A 173 -19.42 1.65 -19.94
CA VAL A 173 -18.39 2.03 -20.90
C VAL A 173 -19.03 3.15 -21.73
N LEU A 174 -18.80 4.41 -21.36
CA LEU A 174 -18.87 5.63 -22.19
C LEU A 174 -18.95 6.96 -21.39
N THR A 175 -18.99 6.93 -20.06
CA THR A 175 -18.80 8.13 -19.23
C THR A 175 -17.80 7.84 -18.12
N LEU A 176 -16.52 7.79 -18.50
CA LEU A 176 -15.41 7.93 -17.55
C LEU A 176 -15.32 9.42 -17.13
N GLU A 177 -16.43 9.93 -16.60
CA GLU A 177 -16.37 11.11 -15.75
C GLU A 177 -15.53 10.73 -14.54
N LYS A 178 -14.75 11.70 -14.06
CA LYS A 178 -13.89 11.61 -12.88
C LYS A 178 -14.69 11.13 -11.67
N ASN A 179 -14.88 9.82 -11.53
CA ASN A 179 -15.23 9.24 -10.24
C ASN A 179 -14.04 9.56 -9.34
N ASN A 180 -14.26 10.45 -8.36
CA ASN A 180 -13.31 10.80 -7.34
C ASN A 180 -13.02 9.53 -6.53
N LYS A 181 -12.08 8.71 -7.01
CA LYS A 181 -11.58 7.56 -6.27
C LYS A 181 -11.10 8.09 -4.91
N SER A 182 -11.58 7.46 -3.85
CA SER A 182 -11.33 7.89 -2.48
C SER A 182 -10.93 6.68 -1.66
N TYR A 183 -9.89 6.84 -0.84
CA TYR A 183 -9.52 5.82 0.14
C TYR A 183 -10.58 5.63 1.22
N PHE A 184 -11.52 6.56 1.39
CA PHE A 184 -12.38 6.63 2.58
C PHE A 184 -13.83 6.27 2.33
N ASP A 185 -14.12 5.56 1.24
CA ASP A 185 -15.45 5.07 0.93
C ASP A 185 -15.65 3.64 1.45
N TYR A 186 -14.90 2.68 0.91
CA TYR A 186 -15.04 1.25 1.22
C TYR A 186 -13.71 0.56 1.41
N TRP A 187 -13.59 -0.27 2.45
CA TRP A 187 -12.44 -1.13 2.73
C TRP A 187 -12.87 -2.60 2.69
N GLY A 188 -11.98 -3.48 2.22
CA GLY A 188 -12.16 -4.93 2.30
C GLY A 188 -11.58 -5.43 3.62
N LEU A 189 -12.32 -6.27 4.34
CA LEU A 189 -11.88 -6.93 5.56
C LEU A 189 -11.93 -8.42 5.35
N TYR A 190 -10.82 -9.10 5.61
CA TYR A 190 -10.69 -10.54 5.49
C TYR A 190 -10.48 -11.14 6.86
N PHE A 191 -11.29 -12.15 7.17
CA PHE A 191 -11.29 -12.85 8.45
C PHE A 191 -10.97 -14.32 8.25
N ASP A 192 -10.30 -14.91 9.23
CA ASP A 192 -9.95 -16.33 9.24
C ASP A 192 -11.15 -17.09 9.81
N ASP A 193 -11.95 -17.70 8.93
CA ASP A 193 -13.03 -18.62 9.32
C ASP A 193 -12.75 -19.96 8.65
N ASP A 194 -12.75 -21.04 9.44
CA ASP A 194 -12.23 -22.39 9.10
C ASP A 194 -12.88 -23.07 7.87
N LEU A 195 -13.86 -22.42 7.23
CA LEU A 195 -14.68 -22.99 6.17
C LEU A 195 -14.69 -22.18 4.86
N GLN A 196 -14.62 -20.84 4.91
CA GLN A 196 -14.57 -19.94 3.75
C GLN A 196 -13.89 -18.62 4.15
N HIS A 197 -13.04 -18.06 3.28
CA HIS A 197 -12.46 -16.74 3.50
C HIS A 197 -13.57 -15.69 3.34
N ASP A 198 -14.18 -15.30 4.45
CA ASP A 198 -15.30 -14.35 4.48
C ASP A 198 -14.76 -12.94 4.17
N VAL A 199 -15.00 -12.47 2.93
CA VAL A 199 -14.70 -11.09 2.54
C VAL A 199 -15.87 -10.20 2.95
N ILE A 200 -15.58 -9.18 3.75
CA ILE A 200 -16.57 -8.21 4.22
C ILE A 200 -16.18 -6.82 3.73
N VAL A 201 -17.07 -6.17 2.98
CA VAL A 201 -16.90 -4.78 2.57
C VAL A 201 -17.41 -3.86 3.69
N TYR A 202 -16.49 -3.08 4.24
CA TYR A 202 -16.77 -2.08 5.26
C TYR A 202 -16.97 -0.70 4.63
N ASN A 203 -18.13 -0.10 4.84
CA ASN A 203 -18.41 1.28 4.42
C ASN A 203 -18.01 2.26 5.53
N LEU A 204 -17.02 3.11 5.26
CA LEU A 204 -16.46 4.02 6.27
C LEU A 204 -17.44 5.12 6.68
N LYS A 205 -18.34 5.55 5.79
CA LYS A 205 -19.29 6.64 6.05
C LYS A 205 -20.43 6.18 6.97
N THR A 206 -20.99 5.01 6.69
CA THR A 206 -22.14 4.44 7.41
C THR A 206 -21.72 3.53 8.57
N LYS A 207 -20.45 3.14 8.63
CA LYS A 207 -19.89 2.18 9.60
C LYS A 207 -20.56 0.81 9.55
N GLN A 208 -21.01 0.41 8.37
CA GLN A 208 -21.70 -0.87 8.14
C GLN A 208 -20.77 -1.88 7.48
N LEU A 209 -20.91 -3.14 7.91
CA LEU A 209 -20.28 -4.30 7.31
C LEU A 209 -21.28 -4.93 6.33
N ARG A 210 -20.89 -5.10 5.07
CA ARG A 210 -21.66 -5.81 4.05
C ARG A 210 -20.91 -7.08 3.67
N LYS A 211 -21.56 -8.25 3.81
CA LYS A 211 -21.05 -9.48 3.21
C LYS A 211 -21.32 -9.40 1.71
N GLU A 212 -20.27 -9.50 0.92
CA GLU A 212 -20.35 -9.62 -0.54
C GLU A 212 -19.83 -11.02 -0.88
N ASP A 213 -20.62 -11.82 -1.60
CA ASP A 213 -20.18 -13.11 -2.11
C ASP A 213 -19.22 -12.87 -3.29
N PHE A 214 -17.94 -12.62 -3.00
CA PHE A 214 -16.93 -12.54 -4.04
C PHE A 214 -16.66 -13.93 -4.59
N PHE A 215 -17.25 -14.25 -5.73
CA PHE A 215 -16.76 -15.33 -6.58
C PHE A 215 -15.41 -14.87 -7.15
N LEU A 216 -14.31 -15.45 -6.67
CA LEU A 216 -13.04 -15.42 -7.40
C LEU A 216 -13.31 -16.02 -8.78
N LEU A 217 -13.24 -15.21 -9.83
CA LEU A 217 -13.24 -15.70 -11.19
C LEU A 217 -11.89 -16.41 -11.41
N ASP A 218 -11.96 -17.72 -11.62
CA ASP A 218 -10.83 -18.58 -12.04
C ASP A 218 -10.14 -18.08 -13.32
#